data_AF-A0A2V9H162-F1
#
_entry.id   AF-A0A2V9H162-F1
#
_cell.length_a   1.000
_cell.length_b   1.000
_cell.length_c   1.000
_cell.angle_alpha   90.00
_cell.angle_beta   90.00
_cell.angle_gamma   90.00
#
_symmetry.space_group_name_H-M   'P 1'
#
loop_
_entity.id
_entity.type
_entity.pdbx_description
1 polymer ?
#
loop_
_entity_poly.entity_id
_entity_poly.type
_entity_poly.pdbx_seq_one_letter_code
_entity_poly.pdbx_strand_id
1 'polypeptide(L)' 'KLVFAWTLRYFFRYEIEHLLARCGFRVTALYGNFDRSALADSSPEMIYVAQAS' A
#
# COMPACT_ATOMS: atom_id res chain seq x y z
N LYS A 1 -4.04 -18.92 -23.47
CA LYS A 1 -3.28 -17.72 -23.03
C LYS A 1 -4.27 -16.80 -22.31
N LEU A 2 -4.29 -16.78 -20.97
CA LEU A 2 -5.21 -15.94 -20.21
C LEU A 2 -4.69 -14.50 -20.28
N VAL A 3 -5.41 -13.62 -20.97
CA VAL A 3 -5.16 -12.17 -20.91
C VAL A 3 -6.10 -11.63 -19.86
N PHE A 4 -5.56 -11.21 -18.71
CA PHE A 4 -6.34 -10.49 -17.73
C PHE A 4 -6.82 -9.17 -18.33
N ALA A 5 -8.13 -8.99 -18.47
CA ALA A 5 -8.75 -7.79 -19.05
C ALA A 5 -8.87 -6.63 -18.05
N TRP A 6 -7.93 -6.51 -17.11
CA TRP A 6 -7.92 -5.45 -16.10
C TRP A 6 -6.58 -4.72 -16.07
N THR A 7 -6.64 -3.38 -16.01
CA THR A 7 -5.48 -2.52 -15.87
C THR A 7 -4.96 -2.58 -14.44
N LEU A 8 -3.80 -3.21 -14.25
CA LEU A 8 -3.06 -3.15 -13.00
C LEU A 8 -2.14 -1.93 -13.01
N ARG A 9 -2.07 -1.23 -11.87
CA ARG A 9 -1.12 -0.15 -11.66
C ARG A 9 -0.18 -0.53 -10.52
N TYR A 10 1.11 -0.42 -10.80
CA TYR A 10 2.15 -0.59 -9.81
C TYR A 10 2.37 0.72 -9.07
N PHE A 11 2.55 0.65 -7.75
CA PHE A 11 2.80 1.81 -6.89
C PHE A 11 4.04 1.58 -6.03
N PHE A 12 4.84 2.62 -5.83
CA PHE A 12 5.89 2.64 -4.82
C PHE A 12 5.33 3.03 -3.46
N ARG A 13 6.05 2.68 -2.39
CA ARG A 13 5.65 2.98 -1.01
C ARG A 13 5.24 4.44 -0.80
N TYR A 14 6.17 5.35 -1.08
CA TYR A 14 5.96 6.78 -0.85
C TYR A 14 4.93 7.39 -1.80
N GLU A 15 4.63 6.74 -2.94
CA GLU A 15 3.57 7.18 -3.84
C GLU A 15 2.19 6.98 -3.18
N ILE A 16 1.95 5.82 -2.56
CA ILE A 16 0.71 5.57 -1.81
C ILE A 16 0.59 6.50 -0.60
N GLU A 17 1.67 6.67 0.17
CA GLU A 17 1.68 7.58 1.33
C GLU A 17 1.31 9.02 0.90
N HIS A 18 1.87 9.48 -0.22
CA HIS A 18 1.56 10.81 -0.78
C HIS A 18 0.11 10.93 -1.26
N LEU A 19 -0.41 9.92 -1.96
CA LEU A 19 -1.80 9.90 -2.43
C LEU A 19 -2.80 9.90 -1.27
N LEU A 20 -2.53 9.12 -0.21
CA LEU A 20 -3.35 9.08 0.99
C LEU A 20 -3.38 10.46 1.68
N ALA A 21 -2.21 11.09 1.86
CA ALA A 21 -2.11 12.43 2.44
C ALA A 21 -2.92 13.48 1.65
N ARG A 22 -2.86 13.43 0.30
CA ARG A 22 -3.63 14.33 -0.57
C ARG A 22 -5.14 14.12 -0.49
N CYS A 23 -5.58 12.91 -0.13
CA CYS A 23 -6.98 12.60 0.10
C CYS A 23 -7.45 12.89 1.54
N GLY A 24 -6.60 13.50 2.38
CA GLY A 24 -6.94 13.81 3.77
C GLY A 24 -6.80 12.62 4.72
N PHE A 25 -6.03 11.60 4.36
CA PHE A 25 -5.75 10.46 5.24
C PHE A 25 -4.36 10.56 5.84
N ARG A 26 -4.24 10.16 7.11
CA ARG A 26 -2.96 9.97 7.80
C ARG A 26 -2.69 8.48 7.95
N VAL A 27 -1.54 8.03 7.48
CA VAL A 27 -1.07 6.65 7.69
C VAL A 27 -0.69 6.46 9.16
N THR A 28 -1.25 5.45 9.81
CA THR A 28 -1.00 5.11 11.22
C THR A 28 -0.19 3.83 11.38
N ALA A 29 -0.20 2.94 10.39
CA ALA A 29 0.66 1.77 10.35
C ALA A 29 0.91 1.31 8.90
N LEU A 30 2.04 0.64 8.69
CA LEU A 30 2.42 0.02 7.43
C LEU A 30 3.02 -1.36 7.71
N TYR A 31 2.42 -2.39 7.12
CA TYR A 31 2.84 -3.77 7.29
C TYR A 31 3.30 -4.39 5.98
N GLY A 32 4.25 -5.31 6.07
CA GLY A 32 4.78 -6.09 4.95
C GLY A 32 4.03 -7.40 4.70
N ASN A 33 3.15 -7.81 5.62
CA ASN A 33 2.40 -9.07 5.57
C ASN A 33 1.15 -8.95 6.46
N PHE A 34 0.17 -9.83 6.27
CA PHE A 34 -1.10 -9.85 7.00
C PHE A 34 -0.97 -10.19 8.49
N ASP A 35 0.15 -10.79 8.91
CA ASP A 35 0.50 -11.03 10.32
C ASP A 35 0.99 -9.75 11.05
N ARG A 36 0.98 -8.60 10.37
CA ARG A 36 1.44 -7.29 10.85
C ARG A 36 2.96 -7.18 11.04
N SER A 37 3.72 -8.05 10.38
CA SER A 37 5.16 -7.87 10.26
C SER A 37 5.51 -6.52 9.64
N ALA A 38 6.63 -5.93 10.06
CA ALA A 38 7.11 -4.67 9.52
C ALA A 38 7.41 -4.79 8.01
N LEU A 39 7.21 -3.70 7.27
CA LEU A 39 7.60 -3.65 5.86
C LEU A 39 9.13 -3.72 5.70
N ALA A 40 9.58 -4.65 4.87
CA ALA A 40 10.95 -4.88 4.47
C ALA A 40 11.04 -5.11 2.95
N ASP A 41 12.24 -5.05 2.38
CA ASP A 41 12.47 -5.27 0.93
C ASP A 41 11.93 -6.63 0.43
N SER A 42 12.01 -7.65 1.28
CA SER A 42 11.50 -9.00 0.99
C SER A 42 10.00 -9.19 1.25
N SER A 43 9.26 -8.11 1.54
CA SER A 43 7.84 -8.22 1.89
C SER A 43 6.99 -8.54 0.67
N PRO A 44 6.06 -9.50 0.77
CA PRO A 44 5.15 -9.81 -0.32
C PRO A 44 4.11 -8.71 -0.57
N GLU A 45 3.73 -7.94 0.46
CA GLU A 45 2.70 -6.91 0.37
C GLU A 45 3.15 -5.56 0.95
N MET A 46 2.39 -4.51 0.59
CA MET A 46 2.37 -3.24 1.31
C MET A 46 0.95 -2.97 1.81
N ILE A 47 0.71 -3.15 3.11
CA ILE A 47 -0.60 -3.00 3.74
C ILE A 47 -0.62 -1.72 4.57
N TYR A 48 -1.42 -0.74 4.15
CA TYR A 48 -1.55 0.55 4.83
C TYR A 48 -2.77 0.56 5.74
N VAL A 49 -2.57 1.01 6.98
CA VAL A 49 -3.66 1.41 7.87
C VAL A 49 -3.65 2.93 7.93
N ALA A 50 -4.77 3.56 7.57
CA ALA A 50 -4.90 5.01 7.57
C ALA A 50 -6.21 5.43 8.23
N GLN A 51 -6.21 6.65 8.77
CA GLN A 51 -7.37 7.28 9.39
C GLN A 51 -7.64 8.61 8.67
N ALA A 52 -8.91 8.99 8.56
CA ALA A 52 -9.25 10.32 8.09
C ALA A 52 -8.67 11.37 9.05
N SER A 53 -8.07 12.42 8.49
CA SER A 53 -7.49 13.53 9.25
C SER A 53 -8.58 14.50 9.73
#